data_AF-A0A383D2P3-F1
#
_entry.id   AF-A0A383D2P3-F1
#
_cell.length_a   1.000
_cell.length_b   1.000
_cell.length_c   1.000
_cell.angle_alpha   90.00
_cell.angle_beta   90.00
_cell.angle_gamma   90.00
#
_symmetry.space_group_name_H-M   'P 1'
#
loop_
_entity.id
_entity.type
_entity.pdbx_description
1 polymer ?
#
loop_
_entity_poly.entity_id
_entity_poly.type
_entity_poly.pdbx_seq_one_letter_code
_entity_poly.pdbx_strand_id
1 'polypeptide(L)' 'MLQQLESVKSKWGGKSQVIDRWLMDRQALLVSFCELAGINKRSECLPDPDEIDNFCSALLDYLSVGHFEVFDMLVENDND' A
#
# COMPACT_ATOMS: atom_id res chain seq x y z
N MET A 1 -0.76 0.33 11.53
CA MET A 1 -0.64 0.30 10.06
C MET A 1 0.37 1.34 9.54
N LEU A 2 0.11 2.65 9.61
CA LEU A 2 1.06 3.66 9.12
C LEU A 2 2.41 3.68 9.86
N GLN A 3 2.41 3.55 11.20
CA GLN A 3 3.68 3.49 11.97
C GLN A 3 4.55 2.26 11.62
N GLN A 4 3.91 1.14 11.27
CA GLN A 4 4.63 -0.06 10.82
C GLN A 4 5.22 0.16 9.41
N LEU A 5 4.51 0.90 8.55
CA LEU A 5 5.01 1.28 7.24
C LEU A 5 6.28 2.14 7.33
N GLU A 6 6.29 3.14 8.20
CA GLU A 6 7.45 4.01 8.43
C GLU A 6 8.67 3.20 8.91
N SER A 7 8.46 2.19 9.77
CA SER A 7 9.55 1.30 10.21
C SER A 7 10.13 0.47 9.05
N VAL A 8 9.30 -0.04 8.15
CA VAL A 8 9.73 -0.79 6.96
C VAL A 8 10.47 0.13 5.98
N LYS A 9 9.94 1.33 5.74
CA LYS A 9 10.58 2.36 4.90
C LYS A 9 11.95 2.77 5.43
N SER A 10 12.14 2.86 6.74
CA SER A 10 13.47 3.16 7.30
C SER A 10 14.49 2.02 7.11
N LYS A 11 14.06 0.76 7.00
CA LYS A 11 14.94 -0.40 6.84
C LYS A 11 15.32 -0.66 5.37
N TRP A 12 14.38 -0.43 4.46
CA TRP A 12 14.51 -0.78 3.04
C TRP A 12 14.56 0.44 2.11
N GLY A 13 14.30 1.63 2.66
CA GLY A 13 14.28 2.90 1.95
C GLY A 13 15.60 3.21 1.27
N GLY A 14 15.60 3.43 -0.05
CA GLY A 14 16.77 3.85 -0.82
C GLY A 14 17.71 2.73 -1.29
N LYS A 15 17.36 1.45 -1.07
CA LYS A 15 18.13 0.29 -1.60
C LYS A 15 17.61 -0.25 -2.92
N SER A 16 16.34 -0.01 -3.24
CA SER A 16 15.71 -0.33 -4.52
C SER A 16 14.58 0.64 -4.79
N GLN A 17 14.64 1.34 -5.93
CA GLN A 17 13.63 2.32 -6.34
C GLN A 17 12.22 1.70 -6.45
N VAL A 18 12.15 0.41 -6.78
CA VAL A 18 10.90 -0.35 -6.87
C VAL A 18 10.31 -0.58 -5.48
N ILE A 19 11.12 -0.96 -4.50
CA ILE A 19 10.66 -1.15 -3.11
C ILE A 19 10.19 0.19 -2.52
N ASP A 20 10.93 1.27 -2.79
CA ASP A 20 10.53 2.61 -2.36
C ASP A 20 9.17 3.00 -2.93
N ARG A 21 8.97 2.77 -4.23
CA ARG A 21 7.69 3.05 -4.90
C ARG A 21 6.56 2.23 -4.31
N TRP A 22 6.79 0.93 -4.11
CA TRP A 22 5.81 0.02 -3.52
C TRP A 22 5.41 0.43 -2.10
N LEU A 23 6.36 0.89 -1.27
CA LEU A 23 6.06 1.41 0.07
C LEU A 23 5.28 2.73 0.03
N MET A 24 5.54 3.60 -0.96
CA MET A 24 4.73 4.81 -1.16
C MET A 24 3.30 4.46 -1.59
N ASP A 25 3.15 3.49 -2.50
CA ASP A 25 1.83 3.03 -2.95
C ASP A 25 1.06 2.36 -1.79
N ARG A 26 1.76 1.63 -0.91
CA ARG A 26 1.18 1.11 0.36
C ARG A 26 0.66 2.23 1.26
N GLN A 27 1.38 3.34 1.36
CA GLN A 27 0.94 4.49 2.14
C GLN A 27 -0.36 5.07 1.59
N ALA A 28 -0.40 5.31 0.27
CA ALA A 28 -1.57 5.85 -0.41
C ALA A 28 -2.79 4.94 -0.24
N LEU A 29 -2.60 3.62 -0.39
CA LEU A 29 -3.66 2.64 -0.20
C LEU A 29 -4.22 2.64 1.23
N LEU A 30 -3.37 2.76 2.24
CA LEU A 30 -3.81 2.85 3.64
C LEU A 30 -4.58 4.14 3.92
N VAL A 31 -4.18 5.26 3.34
CA VAL A 31 -4.91 6.54 3.45
C VAL A 31 -6.29 6.40 2.81
N SER A 32 -6.36 5.89 1.57
CA SER A 32 -7.61 5.65 0.86
C SER A 32 -8.54 4.71 1.64
N PHE A 33 -8.02 3.64 2.24
CA PHE A 33 -8.82 2.78 3.12
C PHE A 33 -9.42 3.53 4.31
N CYS A 34 -8.64 4.39 4.98
CA CYS A 34 -9.14 5.14 6.14
C CYS A 34 -10.21 6.15 5.74
N GLU A 35 -10.10 6.73 4.54
CA GLU A 35 -11.10 7.61 3.95
C GLU A 35 -12.39 6.84 3.63
N LEU A 36 -12.28 5.70 2.95
CA LEU A 36 -13.40 4.84 2.56
C LEU A 36 -14.14 4.26 3.77
N ALA A 37 -13.40 3.84 4.80
CA ALA A 37 -13.96 3.31 6.05
C ALA A 37 -14.60 4.38 6.94
N GLY A 38 -14.56 5.67 6.53
CA GLY A 38 -15.17 6.76 7.28
C GLY A 38 -14.51 7.00 8.64
N ILE A 39 -13.27 6.55 8.86
CA ILE A 39 -12.62 6.61 10.19
C ILE A 39 -12.50 8.05 10.71
N ASN A 40 -12.43 9.03 9.79
CA ASN A 40 -12.35 10.46 10.10
C ASN A 40 -13.62 11.26 9.76
N LYS A 41 -14.68 10.63 9.23
CA LYS A 41 -15.94 11.29 8.83
C LYS A 41 -17.13 10.57 9.45
N ARG A 42 -17.92 11.27 10.27
CA ARG A 42 -19.28 10.82 10.66
C ARG A 42 -20.22 10.94 9.45
N SER A 43 -20.09 10.04 8.50
CA SER A 43 -21.09 9.82 7.45
C SER A 43 -21.86 8.56 7.83
N GLU A 44 -23.18 8.67 7.97
CA GLU A 44 -24.07 7.51 8.12
C GLU A 44 -24.45 6.88 6.77
N CYS A 45 -23.94 7.43 5.66
CA CYS A 45 -24.16 6.92 4.31
C CYS A 45 -22.97 6.07 3.85
N LEU A 46 -23.27 5.05 3.03
CA LEU A 46 -22.28 4.22 2.36
C LEU A 46 -21.37 5.09 1.45
N PRO A 47 -20.10 4.68 1.23
CA PRO A 47 -19.20 5.35 0.30
C PRO A 47 -19.76 5.35 -1.13
N ASP A 48 -19.29 6.28 -1.95
CA ASP A 48 -19.67 6.32 -3.36
C ASP A 48 -19.13 5.06 -4.08
N PRO A 49 -19.90 4.45 -5.00
CA PRO A 49 -19.44 3.29 -5.76
C PRO A 49 -18.10 3.51 -6.47
N ASP A 50 -17.85 4.72 -6.98
CA ASP A 50 -16.60 5.05 -7.66
C ASP A 50 -15.42 5.11 -6.66
N GLU A 51 -15.66 5.54 -5.41
CA GLU A 51 -14.64 5.51 -4.34
C GLU A 51 -14.24 4.06 -4.01
N ILE A 52 -15.21 3.14 -4.00
CA ILE A 52 -14.97 1.72 -3.77
C ILE A 52 -14.19 1.11 -4.94
N ASP A 53 -14.59 1.38 -6.19
CA ASP A 53 -13.94 0.84 -7.37
C ASP A 53 -12.49 1.31 -7.50
N ASN A 54 -12.24 2.60 -7.22
CA ASN A 54 -10.90 3.17 -7.20
C ASN A 54 -10.02 2.51 -6.12
N PHE A 55 -10.56 2.30 -4.91
CA PHE A 55 -9.83 1.60 -3.85
C PHE A 55 -9.50 0.15 -4.24
N CYS A 56 -10.48 -0.59 -4.78
CA CYS A 56 -10.29 -1.97 -5.20
C CYS A 56 -9.26 -2.09 -6.33
N SER A 57 -9.28 -1.18 -7.30
CA SER A 57 -8.29 -1.12 -8.38
C SER A 57 -6.89 -0.88 -7.83
N ALA A 58 -6.73 0.13 -6.95
CA ALA A 58 -5.44 0.42 -6.31
C ALA A 58 -4.93 -0.75 -5.44
N LEU A 59 -5.84 -1.46 -4.76
CA LEU A 59 -5.51 -2.66 -3.98
C LEU A 59 -4.97 -3.78 -4.87
N LEU A 60 -5.62 -4.05 -6.00
CA LEU A 60 -5.20 -5.09 -6.94
C LEU A 60 -3.85 -4.76 -7.58
N ASP A 61 -3.62 -3.49 -7.94
CA ASP A 61 -2.33 -3.04 -8.46
C ASP A 61 -1.22 -3.21 -7.42
N TYR A 62 -1.47 -2.78 -6.17
CA TYR A 62 -0.51 -2.90 -5.07
C TYR A 62 -0.13 -4.36 -4.78
N LEU A 63 -1.12 -5.27 -4.76
CA LEU A 63 -0.88 -6.70 -4.57
C LEU A 63 -0.11 -7.31 -5.74
N SER A 64 -0.43 -6.90 -6.97
CA SER A 64 0.22 -7.39 -8.18
C SER A 64 1.71 -7.02 -8.21
N VAL A 65 2.06 -5.75 -7.91
CA VAL A 65 3.47 -5.31 -7.77
C VAL A 65 4.18 -6.09 -6.66
N GLY A 66 3.48 -6.37 -5.55
CA GLY A 66 4.01 -7.22 -4.49
C GLY A 66 4.39 -8.61 -5.00
N HIS A 67 3.43 -9.29 -5.63
CA HIS A 67 3.57 -10.69 -6.06
C HIS A 67 4.52 -10.90 -7.23
N PHE A 68 4.54 -9.99 -8.21
CA PHE A 68 5.26 -10.20 -9.47
C PHE A 68 6.61 -9.49 -9.54
N GLU A 69 6.96 -8.70 -8.53
CA GLU A 69 8.19 -7.91 -8.58
C GLU A 69 8.87 -7.87 -7.20
N VAL A 70 8.17 -7.40 -6.16
CA VAL A 70 8.82 -7.13 -4.87
C VAL A 70 9.17 -8.40 -4.10
N PHE A 71 8.32 -9.42 -4.08
CA PHE A 71 8.63 -10.65 -3.36
C PHE A 71 9.82 -11.40 -3.97
N ASP A 72 9.96 -11.39 -5.30
CA ASP A 72 11.13 -11.99 -5.97
C ASP A 72 12.42 -11.26 -5.57
N MET A 73 12.42 -9.92 -5.60
CA MET A 73 13.55 -9.13 -5.10
C MET A 73 13.88 -9.41 -3.63
N LEU A 74 12.87 -9.58 -2.77
CA LEU A 74 13.11 -9.85 -1.34
C LEU A 74 13.71 -11.24 -1.13
N VAL A 75 13.24 -12.25 -1.86
CA VAL A 75 13.76 -13.63 -1.79
C VAL A 75 15.18 -13.73 -2.34
N GLU A 76 15.49 -13.01 -3.42
CA GLU A 76 16.85 -12.94 -3.96
C GLU A 76 17.84 -12.33 -2.96
N ASN A 77 17.45 -11.27 -2.25
CA ASN A 77 18.31 -10.58 -1.28
C ASN A 77 18.47 -11.32 0.07
N ASP A 78 17.59 -12.27 0.41
CA ASP A 78 17.67 -13.07 1.66
C ASP A 78 18.61 -14.28 1.53
N ASN A 79 19.09 -14.58 0.32
CA ASN A 79 19.99 -15.70 0.02
C ASN A 79 21.49 -15.32 0.06
N ASP A 80 21.82 -14.09 0.48
CA ASP A 80 23.19 -13.59 0.77
C ASP A 80 23.42 -13.40 2.28
#